data_AF-A0A918EEE1-F1
#
_entry.id   AF-A0A918EEE1-F1
#
_cell.length_a   1.000
_cell.length_b   1.000
_cell.length_c   1.000
_cell.angle_alpha   90.00
_cell.angle_beta   90.00
_cell.angle_gamma   90.00
#
_symmetry.space_group_name_H-M   'P 1'
#
loop_
_entity.id
_entity.type
_entity.pdbx_description
1 polymer ?
#
loop_
_entity_poly.entity_id
_entity_poly.type
_entity_poly.pdbx_seq_one_letter_code
_entity_poly.pdbx_strand_id
1 'polypeptide(L)'
;MPEDFNQKVIEEFRANRGRVGGYFEGARLLLLTTTGARSGKRHTVPLGYLPDGDRVLVIGSAGGAPRHPAWFHNLVADPRATVEDGVFTYEAQAEVLAGEERDRVFARAVEFDPGWGEYQARTTRVLPVVALKQVGGGPPAFGSWAEAVKGVHEAFRRELSLIREEITRSGPGLGAQLRINCLTLCQGLRNHHTGEDVALFPFIADRYPEVKPVLDRLALEHERIAALLADLHRVTSEGDTGPEALRVEVERLAGELERHLAYEEEQLVPLLEVG
;
A
#
# COMPACT_ATOMS: atom_id res chain seq x y z
N MET A 1 -24.01 -3.62 -3.14
CA MET A 1 -23.39 -4.11 -4.39
C MET A 1 -23.90 -5.51 -4.65
N PRO A 2 -24.41 -5.84 -5.84
CA PRO A 2 -24.75 -7.21 -6.19
C PRO A 2 -23.52 -8.12 -6.06
N GLU A 3 -23.71 -9.36 -5.62
CA GLU A 3 -22.64 -10.35 -5.43
C GLU A 3 -21.84 -10.60 -6.72
N ASP A 4 -22.53 -10.57 -7.87
CA ASP A 4 -21.94 -10.67 -9.22
C ASP A 4 -20.99 -9.50 -9.58
N PHE A 5 -21.23 -8.29 -9.05
CA PHE A 5 -20.34 -7.16 -9.28
C PHE A 5 -19.03 -7.30 -8.48
N ASN A 6 -19.14 -7.63 -7.20
CA ASN A 6 -17.95 -7.81 -6.36
C ASN A 6 -17.06 -8.94 -6.87
N GLN A 7 -17.66 -10.02 -7.36
CA GLN A 7 -16.91 -11.15 -7.90
C GLN A 7 -16.06 -10.75 -9.11
N LYS A 8 -16.62 -9.97 -10.04
CA LYS A 8 -15.88 -9.46 -11.21
C LYS A 8 -14.71 -8.56 -10.80
N VAL A 9 -14.92 -7.67 -9.84
CA VAL A 9 -13.87 -6.79 -9.31
C VAL A 9 -12.77 -7.61 -8.64
N ILE A 10 -13.11 -8.65 -7.87
CA ILE A 10 -12.14 -9.54 -7.22
C ILE A 10 -11.30 -10.29 -8.25
N GLU A 11 -11.93 -10.82 -9.30
CA GLU A 11 -11.25 -11.53 -10.38
C GLU A 11 -10.30 -10.62 -11.14
N GLU A 12 -10.76 -9.43 -11.52
CA GLU A 12 -9.93 -8.43 -12.20
C GLU A 12 -8.76 -7.97 -11.33
N PHE A 13 -9.03 -7.67 -10.05
CA PHE A 13 -8.01 -7.28 -9.07
C PHE A 13 -6.91 -8.33 -8.98
N ARG A 14 -7.27 -9.61 -8.83
CA ARG A 14 -6.28 -10.70 -8.74
C ARG A 14 -5.54 -10.93 -10.05
N ALA A 15 -6.23 -10.85 -11.18
CA ALA A 15 -5.61 -11.01 -12.50
C ALA A 15 -4.59 -9.90 -12.81
N ASN A 16 -4.84 -8.69 -12.31
CA ASN A 16 -4.05 -7.51 -12.65
C ASN A 16 -3.22 -6.97 -11.48
N ARG A 17 -2.92 -7.80 -10.46
CA ARG A 17 -2.07 -7.46 -9.31
C ARG A 17 -2.50 -6.17 -8.60
N GLY A 18 -3.78 -6.12 -8.26
CA GLY A 18 -4.41 -5.03 -7.52
C GLY A 18 -5.07 -3.95 -8.38
N ARG A 19 -4.97 -4.05 -9.71
CA ARG A 19 -5.53 -3.07 -10.65
C ARG A 19 -6.92 -3.45 -11.12
N VAL A 20 -7.82 -2.47 -11.13
CA VAL A 20 -9.19 -2.63 -11.63
C VAL A 20 -9.52 -1.38 -12.45
N GLY A 21 -10.02 -1.57 -13.67
CA GLY A 21 -10.37 -0.49 -14.58
C GLY A 21 -11.77 0.09 -14.32
N GLY A 22 -12.24 0.91 -15.26
CA GLY A 22 -13.58 1.47 -15.24
C GLY A 22 -13.84 2.35 -14.01
N TYR A 23 -14.84 2.01 -13.20
CA TYR A 23 -15.21 2.80 -12.02
C TYR A 23 -14.08 2.88 -10.96
N PHE A 24 -13.16 1.92 -10.94
CA PHE A 24 -12.05 1.87 -9.99
C PHE A 24 -10.70 2.23 -10.63
N GLU A 25 -10.69 2.78 -11.85
CA GLU A 25 -9.45 3.14 -12.53
C GLU A 25 -8.67 4.19 -11.71
N GLY A 26 -7.42 3.86 -11.37
CA GLY A 26 -6.54 4.67 -10.52
C GLY A 26 -6.85 4.61 -9.02
N ALA A 27 -7.88 3.88 -8.59
CA ALA A 27 -8.23 3.75 -7.18
C ALA A 27 -7.31 2.75 -6.44
N ARG A 28 -6.99 3.05 -5.18
CA ARG A 28 -6.30 2.12 -4.28
C ARG A 28 -7.30 1.15 -3.69
N LEU A 29 -7.24 -0.11 -4.10
CA LEU A 29 -8.10 -1.16 -3.60
C LEU A 29 -7.31 -2.20 -2.80
N LEU A 30 -7.99 -2.82 -1.83
CA LEU A 30 -7.59 -4.10 -1.26
C LEU A 30 -8.80 -5.05 -1.27
N LEU A 31 -8.54 -6.34 -1.20
CA LEU A 31 -9.57 -7.33 -0.89
C LEU A 31 -9.50 -7.66 0.60
N LEU A 32 -10.62 -7.51 1.29
CA LEU A 32 -10.76 -7.86 2.69
C LEU A 32 -11.58 -9.14 2.82
N THR A 33 -10.98 -10.19 3.34
CA THR A 33 -11.69 -11.42 3.72
C THR A 33 -11.98 -11.45 5.21
N THR A 34 -13.26 -11.58 5.56
CA THR A 34 -13.73 -11.65 6.96
C THR A 34 -14.56 -12.91 7.21
N THR A 35 -14.65 -13.34 8.47
CA THR A 35 -15.53 -14.45 8.88
C THR A 35 -16.94 -13.93 9.20
N GLY A 36 -17.95 -14.44 8.51
CA GLY A 36 -19.34 -14.03 8.68
C GLY A 36 -19.84 -14.22 10.11
N ALA A 37 -20.17 -13.13 10.82
CA ALA A 37 -20.54 -13.17 12.24
C ALA A 37 -21.72 -14.10 12.57
N ARG A 38 -22.64 -14.29 11.61
CA ARG A 38 -23.79 -15.21 11.74
C ARG A 38 -23.55 -16.56 11.06
N SER A 39 -22.82 -16.57 9.95
CA SER A 39 -22.73 -17.73 9.07
C SER A 39 -21.47 -18.57 9.27
N GLY A 40 -20.44 -18.05 9.92
CA GLY A 40 -19.11 -18.68 10.03
C GLY A 40 -18.33 -18.78 8.70
N LYS A 41 -18.98 -18.51 7.57
CA LYS A 41 -18.37 -18.55 6.22
C LYS A 41 -17.45 -17.35 5.98
N ARG A 42 -16.38 -17.55 5.22
CA ARG A 42 -15.49 -16.47 4.77
C ARG A 42 -16.17 -15.67 3.64
N HIS A 43 -16.05 -14.34 3.71
CA HIS A 43 -16.59 -13.39 2.74
C HIS A 43 -15.51 -12.40 2.33
N THR A 44 -15.30 -12.24 1.02
CA THR A 44 -14.31 -11.31 0.46
C THR A 44 -15.02 -10.12 -0.18
N VAL A 45 -14.53 -8.91 0.11
CA VAL A 45 -15.05 -7.66 -0.47
C VAL A 45 -13.91 -6.76 -0.95
N PRO A 46 -14.02 -6.13 -2.13
CA PRO A 46 -13.11 -5.07 -2.54
C PRO A 46 -13.44 -3.78 -1.78
N LEU A 47 -12.41 -3.11 -1.26
CA LEU A 47 -12.55 -1.86 -0.51
C LEU A 47 -11.49 -0.86 -0.93
N GLY A 48 -11.87 0.42 -1.04
CA GLY A 48 -10.93 1.52 -1.01
C GLY A 48 -10.23 1.58 0.35
N TYR A 49 -8.93 1.85 0.35
CA TYR A 49 -8.14 1.94 1.58
C TYR A 49 -7.22 3.17 1.57
N LEU A 50 -6.78 3.58 2.77
CA LEU A 50 -5.71 4.54 2.96
C LEU A 50 -4.57 3.89 3.75
N PRO A 51 -3.31 4.07 3.35
CA PRO A 51 -2.20 3.70 4.20
C PRO A 51 -2.05 4.63 5.41
N ASP A 52 -1.57 4.09 6.53
CA ASP A 52 -1.32 4.83 7.77
C ASP A 52 -0.19 4.20 8.59
N GLY A 53 1.06 4.51 8.23
CA GLY A 53 2.23 3.95 8.92
C GLY A 53 2.35 2.43 8.71
N ASP A 54 2.28 1.65 9.79
CA ASP A 54 2.38 0.19 9.80
C ASP A 54 1.02 -0.52 9.62
N ARG A 55 -0.05 0.23 9.39
CA ARG A 55 -1.42 -0.26 9.22
C ARG A 55 -2.06 0.34 7.97
N VAL A 56 -3.12 -0.31 7.51
CA VAL A 56 -4.01 0.24 6.47
C VAL A 56 -5.39 0.52 7.04
N LEU A 57 -6.06 1.53 6.51
CA LEU A 57 -7.35 2.01 6.97
C LEU A 57 -8.42 1.70 5.94
N VAL A 58 -9.52 1.10 6.39
CA VAL A 58 -10.71 0.90 5.58
C VAL A 58 -11.91 1.58 6.23
N ILE A 59 -12.78 2.16 5.41
CA ILE A 59 -13.93 2.95 5.89
C ILE A 59 -15.23 2.22 5.56
N GLY A 60 -16.05 1.97 6.59
CA GLY A 60 -17.38 1.37 6.46
C GLY A 60 -18.42 2.31 5.89
N SER A 61 -18.17 2.87 4.69
CA SER A 61 -19.03 3.88 4.08
C SER A 61 -20.34 3.29 3.55
N ALA A 62 -20.29 2.12 2.90
CA ALA A 62 -21.42 1.52 2.19
C ALA A 62 -22.17 2.54 1.30
N GLY A 63 -21.45 3.46 0.67
CA GLY A 63 -22.01 4.54 -0.15
C GLY A 63 -22.94 5.51 0.59
N GLY A 64 -22.85 5.61 1.92
CA GLY A 64 -23.74 6.42 2.75
C GLY A 64 -25.04 5.71 3.14
N ALA A 65 -25.15 4.38 2.95
CA ALA A 65 -26.32 3.63 3.38
C ALA A 65 -26.57 3.76 4.90
N PRO A 66 -27.83 3.68 5.37
CA PRO A 66 -28.18 3.86 6.79
C PRO A 66 -27.71 2.72 7.69
N ARG A 67 -27.24 1.60 7.12
CA ARG A 67 -26.71 0.45 7.87
C ARG A 67 -25.22 0.29 7.59
N HIS A 68 -24.48 -0.23 8.57
CA HIS A 68 -23.09 -0.62 8.37
C HIS A 68 -22.99 -1.80 7.40
N PRO A 69 -21.87 -1.92 6.66
CA PRO A 69 -21.66 -3.05 5.78
C PRO A 69 -21.45 -4.35 6.58
N ALA A 70 -21.77 -5.50 5.98
CA ALA A 70 -21.67 -6.80 6.63
C ALA A 70 -20.24 -7.11 7.13
N TRP A 71 -19.21 -6.77 6.35
CA TRP A 71 -17.81 -6.97 6.73
C TRP A 71 -17.44 -6.21 8.01
N PHE A 72 -18.05 -5.05 8.29
CA PHE A 72 -17.80 -4.32 9.52
C PHE A 72 -18.35 -5.08 10.73
N HIS A 73 -19.57 -5.60 10.63
CA HIS A 73 -20.14 -6.44 11.67
C HIS A 73 -19.34 -7.73 11.89
N ASN A 74 -18.77 -8.28 10.82
CA ASN A 74 -17.87 -9.44 10.90
C ASN A 74 -16.62 -9.10 11.73
N LEU A 75 -15.93 -7.99 11.43
CA LEU A 75 -14.73 -7.56 12.17
C LEU A 75 -14.98 -7.23 13.64
N VAL A 76 -16.17 -6.68 13.96
CA VAL A 76 -16.55 -6.44 15.35
C VAL A 76 -16.72 -7.75 16.12
N ALA A 77 -17.15 -8.83 15.46
CA ALA A 77 -17.34 -10.14 16.08
C ALA A 77 -16.04 -10.97 16.14
N ASP A 78 -15.24 -10.93 15.07
CA ASP A 78 -13.92 -11.54 14.98
C ASP A 78 -12.97 -10.56 14.28
N PRO A 79 -12.02 -9.95 15.01
CA PRO A 79 -11.14 -8.93 14.45
C PRO A 79 -10.08 -9.48 13.50
N ARG A 80 -9.98 -10.80 13.31
CA ARG A 80 -9.02 -11.39 12.37
C ARG A 80 -9.55 -11.32 10.94
N ALA A 81 -8.70 -10.92 10.02
CA ALA A 81 -9.01 -10.85 8.60
C ALA A 81 -7.79 -11.22 7.75
N THR A 82 -8.04 -11.59 6.51
CA THR A 82 -7.00 -11.66 5.49
C THR A 82 -7.14 -10.47 4.56
N VAL A 83 -6.02 -9.83 4.24
CA VAL A 83 -5.94 -8.70 3.32
C VAL A 83 -5.14 -9.14 2.08
N GLU A 84 -5.68 -8.86 0.90
CA GLU A 84 -4.95 -8.89 -0.37
C GLU A 84 -4.79 -7.44 -0.87
N ASP A 85 -3.57 -6.91 -0.92
CA ASP A 85 -3.32 -5.51 -1.37
C ASP A 85 -2.92 -5.39 -2.85
N GLY A 86 -2.98 -6.52 -3.56
CA GLY A 86 -2.64 -6.65 -4.98
C GLY A 86 -1.25 -7.25 -5.21
N VAL A 87 -0.38 -7.18 -4.20
CA VAL A 87 0.98 -7.73 -4.22
C VAL A 87 1.10 -8.84 -3.19
N PHE A 88 0.53 -8.59 -2.01
CA PHE A 88 0.69 -9.36 -0.82
C PHE A 88 -0.65 -9.87 -0.30
N THR A 89 -0.63 -11.09 0.23
CA THR A 89 -1.71 -11.63 1.04
C THR A 89 -1.20 -11.85 2.46
N TYR A 90 -1.86 -11.25 3.46
CA TYR A 90 -1.45 -11.34 4.85
C TYR A 90 -2.63 -11.38 5.82
N GLU A 91 -2.40 -12.00 6.98
CA GLU A 91 -3.33 -11.93 8.10
C GLU A 91 -3.19 -10.58 8.80
N ALA A 92 -4.32 -10.00 9.20
CA ALA A 92 -4.41 -8.72 9.86
C ALA A 92 -5.35 -8.78 11.06
N GLN A 93 -5.03 -7.95 12.06
CA GLN A 93 -5.85 -7.66 13.22
C GLN A 93 -6.56 -6.32 12.99
N ALA A 94 -7.88 -6.34 13.03
CA ALA A 94 -8.72 -5.17 12.92
C ALA A 94 -8.88 -4.46 14.26
N GLU A 95 -8.81 -3.12 14.20
CA GLU A 95 -9.06 -2.20 15.31
C GLU A 95 -10.04 -1.13 14.83
N VAL A 96 -11.21 -1.05 15.45
CA VAL A 96 -12.19 0.01 15.15
C VAL A 96 -11.75 1.28 15.88
N LEU A 97 -11.36 2.30 15.11
CA LEU A 97 -10.91 3.56 15.69
C LEU A 97 -12.09 4.33 16.32
N ALA A 98 -11.80 5.06 17.40
CA ALA A 98 -12.79 5.86 18.11
C ALA A 98 -12.23 7.25 18.47
N GLY A 99 -13.15 8.16 18.84
CA GLY A 99 -12.82 9.49 19.35
C GLY A 99 -11.96 10.32 18.40
N GLU A 100 -11.05 11.11 18.98
CA GLU A 100 -10.21 12.07 18.26
C GLU A 100 -9.32 11.41 17.19
N GLU A 101 -8.79 10.22 17.45
CA GLU A 101 -7.98 9.51 16.47
C GLU A 101 -8.79 9.19 15.21
N ARG A 102 -10.00 8.64 15.39
CA ARG A 102 -10.92 8.35 14.29
C ARG A 102 -11.24 9.62 13.51
N ASP A 103 -11.55 10.72 14.19
CA ASP A 103 -11.97 11.96 13.53
C ASP A 103 -10.83 12.59 12.73
N ARG A 104 -9.61 12.62 13.29
CA ARG A 104 -8.41 13.06 12.58
C ARG A 104 -8.12 12.21 11.35
N VAL A 105 -8.21 10.89 11.48
CA VAL A 105 -7.96 9.96 10.37
C VAL A 105 -9.06 10.06 9.31
N PHE A 106 -10.33 10.20 9.71
CA PHE A 106 -11.43 10.39 8.78
C PHE A 106 -11.33 11.72 8.03
N ALA A 107 -10.92 12.80 8.70
CA ALA A 107 -10.66 14.08 8.04
C ALA A 107 -9.58 13.95 6.95
N ARG A 108 -8.46 13.28 7.25
CA ARG A 108 -7.43 12.93 6.24
C ARG A 108 -7.99 12.12 5.08
N ALA A 109 -8.88 11.17 5.35
CA ALA A 109 -9.53 10.40 4.30
C ALA A 109 -10.41 11.27 3.40
N VAL A 110 -11.17 12.21 3.96
CA VAL A 110 -11.99 13.15 3.19
C VAL A 110 -11.14 14.11 2.36
N GLU A 111 -9.98 14.52 2.87
CA GLU A 111 -9.00 15.31 2.10
C GLU A 111 -8.41 14.53 0.92
N PHE A 112 -8.29 13.21 1.06
CA PHE A 112 -7.82 12.29 0.01
C PHE A 112 -8.91 12.05 -1.05
N ASP A 113 -10.10 11.63 -0.62
CA ASP A 113 -11.26 11.39 -1.48
C ASP A 113 -12.49 12.05 -0.84
N PRO A 114 -12.94 13.20 -1.37
CA PRO A 114 -14.13 13.89 -0.91
C PRO A 114 -15.39 13.02 -0.90
N GLY A 115 -15.43 11.94 -1.69
CA GLY A 115 -16.52 10.96 -1.72
C GLY A 115 -16.83 10.35 -0.35
N TRP A 116 -15.84 10.15 0.53
CA TRP A 116 -16.11 9.71 1.90
C TRP A 116 -16.86 10.77 2.72
N GLY A 117 -16.57 12.04 2.50
CA GLY A 117 -17.28 13.16 3.12
C GLY A 117 -18.72 13.23 2.64
N GLU A 118 -18.94 13.05 1.33
CA GLU A 118 -20.28 12.96 0.75
C GLU A 118 -21.08 11.78 1.32
N TYR A 119 -20.45 10.61 1.49
CA TYR A 119 -21.12 9.44 2.08
C TYR A 119 -21.49 9.68 3.54
N GLN A 120 -20.64 10.34 4.32
CA GLN A 120 -20.96 10.71 5.70
C GLN A 120 -22.13 11.69 5.77
N ALA A 121 -22.21 12.67 4.85
CA ALA A 121 -23.31 13.62 4.78
C ALA A 121 -24.66 12.97 4.42
N ARG A 122 -24.65 11.82 3.72
CA ARG A 122 -25.86 11.07 3.34
C ARG A 122 -26.45 10.20 4.45
N THR A 123 -25.83 10.16 5.63
CA THR A 123 -26.26 9.29 6.72
C THR A 123 -26.09 9.92 8.09
N THR A 124 -26.90 9.49 9.07
CA THR A 124 -26.81 9.96 10.46
C THR A 124 -25.86 9.14 11.31
N ARG A 125 -25.47 7.94 10.86
CA ARG A 125 -24.47 7.13 11.56
C ARG A 125 -23.08 7.70 11.33
N VAL A 126 -22.22 7.59 12.32
CA VAL A 126 -20.79 7.84 12.17
C VAL A 126 -20.20 6.72 11.30
N LEU A 127 -19.55 7.05 10.19
CA LEU A 127 -18.88 6.05 9.35
C LEU A 127 -17.71 5.43 10.13
N PRO A 128 -17.67 4.10 10.35
CA PRO A 128 -16.59 3.51 11.11
C PRO A 128 -15.31 3.53 10.28
N VAL A 129 -14.20 3.85 10.94
CA VAL A 129 -12.84 3.73 10.40
C VAL A 129 -12.19 2.54 11.10
N VAL A 130 -11.68 1.59 10.31
CA VAL A 130 -11.05 0.39 10.82
C VAL A 130 -9.60 0.36 10.38
N ALA A 131 -8.71 0.28 11.36
CA ALA A 131 -7.29 0.02 11.16
C ALA A 131 -7.06 -1.49 11.03
N LEU A 132 -6.31 -1.92 10.03
CA LEU A 132 -5.88 -3.29 9.80
C LEU A 132 -4.36 -3.34 9.99
N LYS A 133 -3.93 -3.98 11.07
CA LYS A 133 -2.51 -4.18 11.40
C LYS A 133 -2.10 -5.59 11.01
N GLN A 134 -1.04 -5.75 10.22
CA GLN A 134 -0.53 -7.06 9.86
C GLN A 134 -0.13 -7.88 11.11
N VAL A 135 -0.50 -9.16 11.15
CA VAL A 135 -0.17 -10.09 12.23
C VAL A 135 0.83 -11.12 11.73
N GLY A 136 2.06 -11.07 12.24
CA GLY A 136 3.14 -12.02 11.91
C GLY A 136 4.10 -11.49 10.84
N GLY A 137 5.39 -11.41 11.21
CA GLY A 137 6.50 -10.96 10.38
C GLY A 137 7.11 -12.10 9.56
N GLY A 138 6.51 -12.37 8.42
CA GLY A 138 7.14 -13.11 7.32
C GLY A 138 6.77 -12.44 6.00
N PRO A 139 7.60 -12.53 4.95
CA PRO A 139 7.18 -12.08 3.65
C PRO A 139 5.89 -12.82 3.26
N PRO A 140 4.95 -12.13 2.61
CA PRO A 140 3.64 -12.67 2.24
C PRO A 140 3.77 -13.89 1.32
N ALA A 141 2.66 -14.63 1.17
CA ALA A 141 2.64 -15.87 0.39
C ALA A 141 2.90 -15.61 -1.10
N PHE A 142 4.18 -15.56 -1.49
CA PHE A 142 4.62 -15.74 -2.86
C PHE A 142 4.83 -17.22 -3.16
N GLY A 143 4.72 -17.60 -4.43
CA GLY A 143 5.16 -18.92 -4.89
C GLY A 143 6.69 -19.04 -4.79
N SER A 144 7.43 -17.95 -5.03
CA SER A 144 8.90 -17.88 -4.88
C SER A 144 9.43 -16.47 -4.49
N TRP A 145 10.69 -16.40 -4.05
CA TRP A 145 11.38 -15.12 -3.78
C TRP A 145 11.53 -14.25 -5.04
N ALA A 146 11.71 -14.87 -6.21
CA ALA A 146 11.75 -14.15 -7.48
C ALA A 146 10.42 -13.44 -7.78
N GLU A 147 9.29 -14.11 -7.53
CA GLU A 147 7.97 -13.50 -7.65
C GLU A 147 7.77 -12.38 -6.62
N ALA A 148 8.34 -12.55 -5.42
CA ALA A 148 8.31 -11.55 -4.36
C ALA A 148 8.96 -10.23 -4.79
N VAL A 149 10.22 -10.28 -5.17
CA VAL A 149 11.01 -9.11 -5.61
C VAL A 149 10.30 -8.40 -6.76
N LYS A 150 9.94 -9.12 -7.83
CA LYS A 150 9.25 -8.55 -8.99
C LYS A 150 7.90 -7.90 -8.63
N GLY A 151 7.12 -8.57 -7.78
CA GLY A 151 5.80 -8.06 -7.35
C GLY A 151 5.90 -6.76 -6.57
N VAL A 152 6.85 -6.68 -5.64
CA VAL A 152 7.12 -5.48 -4.84
C VAL A 152 7.65 -4.34 -5.69
N HIS A 153 8.58 -4.62 -6.59
CA HIS A 153 9.16 -3.60 -7.48
C HIS A 153 8.12 -3.02 -8.42
N GLU A 154 7.23 -3.85 -8.98
CA GLU A 154 6.10 -3.36 -9.77
C GLU A 154 5.21 -2.43 -8.93
N ALA A 155 5.00 -2.75 -7.65
CA ALA A 155 4.23 -1.91 -6.74
C ALA A 155 4.85 -0.53 -6.51
N PHE A 156 6.16 -0.48 -6.27
CA PHE A 156 6.87 0.80 -6.10
C PHE A 156 6.86 1.64 -7.38
N ARG A 157 7.05 1.01 -8.55
CA ARG A 157 6.94 1.72 -9.84
C ARG A 157 5.55 2.31 -10.05
N ARG A 158 4.49 1.58 -9.67
CA ARG A 158 3.10 2.09 -9.74
C ARG A 158 2.88 3.27 -8.81
N GLU A 159 3.29 3.16 -7.55
CA GLU A 159 3.12 4.24 -6.56
C GLU A 159 3.88 5.50 -6.99
N LEU A 160 5.10 5.36 -7.53
CA LEU A 160 5.86 6.47 -8.10
C LEU A 160 5.13 7.15 -9.27
N SER A 161 4.51 6.36 -10.17
CA SER A 161 3.72 6.91 -11.27
C SER A 161 2.54 7.74 -10.77
N LEU A 162 1.79 7.22 -9.78
CA LEU A 162 0.67 7.92 -9.16
C LEU A 162 1.11 9.24 -8.51
N ILE A 163 2.23 9.22 -7.78
CA ILE A 163 2.81 10.41 -7.16
C ILE A 163 3.19 11.46 -8.22
N ARG A 164 3.85 11.06 -9.32
CA ARG A 164 4.23 11.96 -10.42
C ARG A 164 3.01 12.58 -11.11
N GLU A 165 2.00 11.77 -11.39
CA GLU A 165 0.74 12.23 -11.99
C GLU A 165 0.02 13.24 -11.07
N GLU A 166 0.01 12.97 -9.78
CA GLU A 166 -0.63 13.83 -8.79
C GLU A 166 0.10 15.17 -8.63
N ILE A 167 1.43 15.19 -8.60
CA ILE A 167 2.24 16.42 -8.59
C ILE A 167 1.90 17.29 -9.80
N THR A 168 1.76 16.66 -10.97
CA THR A 168 1.40 17.36 -12.21
C THR A 168 0.00 17.95 -12.13
N ARG A 169 -0.93 17.27 -11.46
CA ARG A 169 -2.35 17.64 -11.37
C ARG A 169 -2.66 18.69 -10.28
N SER A 170 -1.86 18.76 -9.21
CA SER A 170 -2.27 19.42 -7.95
C SER A 170 -2.08 20.95 -7.88
N GLY A 171 -1.53 21.62 -8.89
CA GLY A 171 -1.40 23.08 -8.87
C GLY A 171 -0.54 23.60 -7.69
N PRO A 172 -0.72 24.85 -7.19
CA PRO A 172 0.18 25.50 -6.25
C PRO A 172 0.25 24.93 -4.82
N GLY A 173 -0.56 23.91 -4.50
CA GLY A 173 -0.65 23.33 -3.16
C GLY A 173 -0.29 21.85 -3.14
N LEU A 174 0.40 21.43 -2.09
CA LEU A 174 0.57 20.02 -1.74
C LEU A 174 -0.77 19.46 -1.23
N GLY A 175 -1.43 18.62 -2.03
CA GLY A 175 -2.59 17.85 -1.58
C GLY A 175 -2.24 16.92 -0.42
N ALA A 176 -3.19 16.67 0.50
CA ALA A 176 -3.01 15.69 1.57
C ALA A 176 -2.69 14.28 1.05
N GLN A 177 -3.22 13.97 -0.14
CA GLN A 177 -2.98 12.76 -0.92
C GLN A 177 -1.48 12.55 -1.22
N LEU A 178 -0.78 13.56 -1.75
CA LEU A 178 0.64 13.48 -2.07
C LEU A 178 1.51 13.22 -0.84
N ARG A 179 1.20 13.86 0.29
CA ARG A 179 1.89 13.60 1.57
C ARG A 179 1.69 12.15 2.03
N ILE A 180 0.47 11.64 1.99
CA ILE A 180 0.16 10.25 2.40
C ILE A 180 0.86 9.25 1.48
N ASN A 181 0.80 9.46 0.16
CA ASN A 181 1.46 8.60 -0.83
C ASN A 181 2.98 8.59 -0.62
N CYS A 182 3.61 9.77 -0.50
CA CYS A 182 5.04 9.86 -0.22
C CYS A 182 5.43 9.14 1.07
N LEU A 183 4.70 9.35 2.17
CA LEU A 183 5.02 8.69 3.45
C LEU A 183 4.87 7.17 3.38
N THR A 184 3.86 6.68 2.68
CA THR A 184 3.61 5.25 2.47
C THR A 184 4.72 4.62 1.65
N LEU A 185 5.06 5.24 0.52
CA LEU A 185 6.16 4.80 -0.34
C LEU A 185 7.47 4.80 0.44
N CYS A 186 7.75 5.86 1.19
CA CYS A 186 8.97 5.98 2.00
C CYS A 186 9.10 4.85 3.01
N GLN A 187 8.03 4.53 3.74
CA GLN A 187 8.06 3.45 4.72
C GLN A 187 8.16 2.07 4.04
N GLY A 188 7.41 1.85 2.96
CA GLY A 188 7.42 0.60 2.20
C GLY A 188 8.80 0.28 1.64
N LEU A 189 9.44 1.26 0.98
CA LEU A 189 10.79 1.11 0.42
C LEU A 189 11.84 0.85 1.51
N ARG A 190 11.76 1.57 2.63
CA ARG A 190 12.68 1.33 3.75
C ARG A 190 12.56 -0.10 4.25
N ASN A 191 11.35 -0.61 4.44
CA ASN A 191 11.12 -1.96 4.92
C ASN A 191 11.60 -3.02 3.91
N HIS A 192 11.34 -2.79 2.62
CA HIS A 192 11.78 -3.66 1.52
C HIS A 192 13.31 -3.79 1.48
N HIS A 193 14.03 -2.67 1.31
CA HIS A 193 15.49 -2.69 1.24
C HIS A 193 16.12 -3.23 2.53
N THR A 194 15.59 -2.87 3.70
CA THR A 194 16.07 -3.44 4.98
C THR A 194 15.88 -4.96 4.99
N GLY A 195 14.74 -5.45 4.51
CA GLY A 195 14.45 -6.88 4.41
C GLY A 195 15.42 -7.60 3.48
N GLU A 196 15.80 -6.98 2.37
CA GLU A 196 16.79 -7.52 1.45
C GLU A 196 18.18 -7.58 2.09
N ASP A 197 18.62 -6.47 2.69
CA ASP A 197 19.93 -6.37 3.36
C ASP A 197 20.10 -7.41 4.46
N VAL A 198 19.07 -7.63 5.29
CA VAL A 198 19.18 -8.48 6.48
C VAL A 198 18.81 -9.94 6.23
N ALA A 199 18.11 -10.26 5.14
CA ALA A 199 17.63 -11.61 4.87
C ALA A 199 17.96 -12.11 3.46
N LEU A 200 17.54 -11.41 2.40
CA LEU A 200 17.70 -11.89 1.03
C LEU A 200 19.17 -11.94 0.60
N PHE A 201 19.91 -10.86 0.81
CA PHE A 201 21.31 -10.77 0.39
C PHE A 201 22.20 -11.80 1.10
N PRO A 202 22.10 -12.01 2.44
CA PRO A 202 22.78 -13.12 3.09
C PRO A 202 22.40 -14.49 2.51
N PHE A 203 21.12 -14.72 2.23
CA PHE A 203 20.65 -15.99 1.63
C PHE A 203 21.25 -16.26 0.25
N ILE A 204 21.38 -15.23 -0.59
CA ILE A 204 21.99 -15.31 -1.91
C ILE A 204 23.51 -15.48 -1.79
N ALA A 205 24.17 -14.71 -0.92
CA ALA A 205 25.61 -14.75 -0.72
C ALA A 205 26.11 -16.13 -0.28
N ASP A 206 25.33 -16.83 0.56
CA ASP A 206 25.63 -18.20 1.01
C ASP A 206 25.60 -19.22 -0.13
N ARG A 207 24.79 -19.01 -1.17
CA ARG A 207 24.60 -19.92 -2.31
C ARG A 207 25.46 -19.58 -3.52
N TYR A 208 25.68 -18.29 -3.76
CA TYR A 208 26.35 -17.75 -4.93
C TYR A 208 27.42 -16.72 -4.51
N PRO A 209 28.55 -17.14 -3.89
CA PRO A 209 29.55 -16.22 -3.38
C PRO A 209 30.14 -15.27 -4.43
N GLU A 210 30.13 -15.67 -5.70
CA GLU A 210 30.60 -14.88 -6.84
C GLU A 210 29.79 -13.59 -7.07
N VAL A 211 28.57 -13.52 -6.56
CA VAL A 211 27.68 -12.34 -6.76
C VAL A 211 27.94 -11.24 -5.74
N LYS A 212 28.91 -11.42 -4.83
CA LYS A 212 29.25 -10.42 -3.80
C LYS A 212 29.40 -8.99 -4.34
N PRO A 213 30.07 -8.72 -5.48
CA PRO A 213 30.17 -7.35 -6.02
C PRO A 213 28.82 -6.74 -6.41
N VAL A 214 27.84 -7.57 -6.82
CA VAL A 214 26.47 -7.13 -7.10
C VAL A 214 25.78 -6.74 -5.79
N LEU A 215 25.85 -7.60 -4.77
CA LEU A 215 25.21 -7.36 -3.47
C LEU A 215 25.80 -6.11 -2.78
N ASP A 216 27.12 -5.94 -2.83
CA ASP A 216 27.80 -4.76 -2.28
C ASP A 216 27.32 -3.47 -2.99
N ARG A 217 27.10 -3.53 -4.31
CA ARG A 217 26.55 -2.41 -5.08
C ARG A 217 25.11 -2.11 -4.67
N LEU A 218 24.25 -3.12 -4.57
CA LEU A 218 22.84 -2.95 -4.20
C LEU A 218 22.71 -2.34 -2.79
N ALA A 219 23.50 -2.81 -1.82
CA ALA A 219 23.53 -2.24 -0.48
C ALA A 219 23.95 -0.74 -0.47
N LEU A 220 24.91 -0.35 -1.30
CA LEU A 220 25.28 1.06 -1.47
C LEU A 220 24.16 1.89 -2.12
N GLU A 221 23.42 1.31 -3.06
CA GLU A 221 22.24 1.94 -3.66
C GLU A 221 21.09 2.08 -2.63
N HIS A 222 20.91 1.12 -1.72
CA HIS A 222 19.96 1.21 -0.60
C HIS A 222 20.25 2.41 0.31
N GLU A 223 21.51 2.64 0.69
CA GLU A 223 21.92 3.79 1.51
C GLU A 223 21.60 5.12 0.80
N ARG A 224 21.85 5.21 -0.52
CA ARG A 224 21.55 6.40 -1.32
C ARG A 224 20.05 6.66 -1.40
N ILE A 225 19.25 5.62 -1.66
CA ILE A 225 17.80 5.74 -1.71
C ILE A 225 17.25 6.14 -0.33
N ALA A 226 17.77 5.57 0.76
CA ALA A 226 17.39 5.94 2.12
C ALA A 226 17.64 7.43 2.41
N ALA A 227 18.76 7.99 1.91
CA ALA A 227 19.04 9.42 2.01
C ALA A 227 18.03 10.28 1.21
N LEU A 228 17.71 9.89 -0.03
CA LEU A 228 16.71 10.57 -0.86
C LEU A 228 15.31 10.52 -0.23
N LEU A 229 14.94 9.40 0.39
CA LEU A 229 13.68 9.27 1.12
C LEU A 229 13.65 10.19 2.35
N ALA A 230 14.76 10.36 3.06
CA ALA A 230 14.85 11.28 4.19
C ALA A 230 14.70 12.75 3.73
N ASP A 231 15.32 13.12 2.61
CA ASP A 231 15.16 14.45 2.02
C ASP A 231 13.73 14.73 1.57
N LEU A 232 13.10 13.77 0.88
CA LEU A 232 11.70 13.87 0.47
C LEU A 232 10.76 13.97 1.68
N HIS A 233 11.02 13.21 2.75
CA HIS A 233 10.25 13.27 3.98
C HIS A 233 10.33 14.65 4.66
N ARG A 234 11.52 15.26 4.68
CA ARG A 234 11.73 16.60 5.22
C ARG A 234 10.95 17.64 4.43
N VAL A 235 11.08 17.62 3.10
CA VAL A 235 10.33 18.52 2.19
C VAL A 235 8.82 18.35 2.32
N THR A 236 8.32 17.13 2.49
CA THR A 236 6.87 16.89 2.64
C THR A 236 6.32 17.25 4.02
N SER A 237 7.16 17.25 5.05
CA SER A 237 6.77 17.54 6.44
C SER A 237 6.83 19.02 6.81
N GLU A 238 7.69 19.82 6.16
CA GLU A 238 7.88 21.24 6.46
C GLU A 238 6.74 22.15 5.96
N GLY A 239 5.77 21.62 5.21
CA GLY A 239 4.45 22.25 4.93
C GLY A 239 4.45 23.48 4.01
N ASP A 240 5.59 24.15 3.83
CA ASP A 240 5.73 25.42 3.09
C ASP A 240 6.57 25.28 1.81
N THR A 241 6.87 24.04 1.40
CA THR A 241 7.75 23.77 0.27
C THR A 241 6.97 23.86 -1.04
N GLY A 242 7.42 24.74 -1.94
CA GLY A 242 6.77 24.95 -3.23
C GLY A 242 6.74 23.67 -4.08
N PRO A 243 5.71 23.51 -4.95
CA PRO A 243 5.49 22.28 -5.73
C PRO A 243 6.69 21.88 -6.62
N GLU A 244 7.50 22.86 -7.04
CA GLU A 244 8.68 22.62 -7.86
C GLU A 244 9.82 21.93 -7.10
N ALA A 245 10.06 22.31 -5.84
CA ALA A 245 11.09 21.68 -5.01
C ALA A 245 10.73 20.22 -4.70
N LEU A 246 9.45 19.96 -4.44
CA LEU A 246 8.94 18.61 -4.28
C LEU A 246 9.06 17.78 -5.56
N ARG A 247 8.70 18.36 -6.71
CA ARG A 247 8.84 17.70 -8.02
C ARG A 247 10.29 17.28 -8.28
N VAL A 248 11.26 18.16 -7.97
CA VAL A 248 12.69 17.85 -8.10
C VAL A 248 13.08 16.67 -7.23
N GLU A 249 12.70 16.65 -5.95
CA GLU A 249 13.04 15.54 -5.05
C GLU A 249 12.38 14.22 -5.45
N VAL A 250 11.13 14.25 -5.90
CA VAL A 250 10.44 13.06 -6.41
C VAL A 250 11.10 12.52 -7.67
N GLU A 251 11.50 13.37 -8.62
CA GLU A 251 12.21 12.91 -9.83
C GLU A 251 13.60 12.35 -9.53
N ARG A 252 14.32 12.94 -8.56
CA ARG A 252 15.62 12.40 -8.11
C ARG A 252 15.45 11.01 -7.49
N LEU A 253 14.50 10.84 -6.58
CA LEU A 253 14.18 9.56 -5.96
C LEU A 253 13.76 8.54 -7.01
N ALA A 254 12.82 8.90 -7.89
CA ALA A 254 12.27 8.00 -8.88
C ALA A 254 13.35 7.52 -9.86
N GLY A 255 14.21 8.41 -10.34
CA GLY A 255 15.30 8.04 -11.23
C GLY A 255 16.31 7.07 -10.60
N GLU A 256 16.69 7.28 -9.33
CA GLU A 256 17.59 6.37 -8.62
C GLU A 256 16.91 5.02 -8.36
N LEU A 257 15.68 5.04 -7.86
CA LEU A 257 14.92 3.84 -7.53
C LEU A 257 14.64 3.00 -8.77
N GLU A 258 14.19 3.57 -9.88
CA GLU A 258 13.90 2.81 -11.11
C GLU A 258 15.14 2.10 -11.66
N ARG A 259 16.31 2.75 -11.61
CA ARG A 259 17.59 2.13 -12.01
C ARG A 259 17.99 1.00 -11.08
N HIS A 260 17.86 1.23 -9.77
CA HIS A 260 18.16 0.26 -8.73
C HIS A 260 17.30 -1.01 -8.88
N LEU A 261 15.96 -0.86 -8.92
CA LEU A 261 15.02 -1.98 -9.05
C LEU A 261 15.25 -2.77 -10.35
N ALA A 262 15.59 -2.09 -11.45
CA ALA A 262 15.89 -2.75 -12.72
C ALA A 262 17.19 -3.57 -12.64
N TYR A 263 18.23 -3.01 -12.02
CA TYR A 263 19.50 -3.70 -11.85
C TYR A 263 19.37 -4.91 -10.90
N GLU A 264 18.65 -4.75 -9.80
CA GLU A 264 18.37 -5.86 -8.88
C GLU A 264 17.62 -7.00 -9.56
N GLU A 265 16.56 -6.69 -10.31
CA GLU A 265 15.82 -7.70 -11.06
C GLU A 265 16.72 -8.41 -12.09
N GLU A 266 17.53 -7.67 -12.83
CA GLU A 266 18.44 -8.24 -13.84
C GLU A 266 19.43 -9.23 -13.21
N GLN A 267 19.97 -8.91 -12.03
CA GLN A 267 21.04 -9.69 -11.43
C GLN A 267 20.56 -10.80 -10.49
N LEU A 268 19.51 -10.56 -9.71
CA LEU A 268 19.12 -11.47 -8.62
C LEU A 268 17.96 -12.39 -8.99
N VAL A 269 16.99 -11.96 -9.80
CA VAL A 269 15.83 -12.78 -10.17
C VAL A 269 16.24 -14.10 -10.83
N PRO A 270 17.18 -14.15 -11.79
CA PRO A 270 17.61 -15.42 -12.38
C PRO A 270 18.17 -16.41 -11.36
N LEU A 271 18.81 -15.94 -10.29
CA LEU A 271 19.36 -16.78 -9.22
C LEU A 271 18.25 -17.34 -8.32
N LEU A 272 17.20 -16.55 -8.12
CA LEU A 272 16.04 -16.90 -7.28
C LEU A 272 15.01 -17.79 -7.98
N GLU A 273 15.08 -17.92 -9.31
CA GLU A 273 14.22 -18.83 -10.10
C GLU A 273 14.81 -20.25 -10.22
N VAL A 274 16.12 -20.41 -9.99
CA VAL A 274 16.85 -21.67 -10.18
C VAL A 274 17.06 -22.44 -8.86
N GLY A 275 16.88 -21.80 -7.70
CA GLY A 275 17.04 -22.38 -6.36
C GLY A 275 15.73 -22.73 -5.66
#